data_AF-A0A1W2FRY7-F1
#
_entry.id   AF-A0A1W2FRY7-F1
#
_cell.length_a   1.000
_cell.length_b   1.000
_cell.length_c   1.000
_cell.angle_alpha   90.00
_cell.angle_beta   90.00
_cell.angle_gamma   90.00
#
_symmetry.space_group_name_H-M   'P 1'
#
loop_
_entity.id
_entity.type
_entity.pdbx_description
1 polymer ?
#
loop_
_entity_poly.entity_id
_entity_poly.type
_entity_poly.pdbx_seq_one_letter_code
_entity_poly.pdbx_strand_id
1 'polypeptide(L)'
;MPSTFDKYLHRIIEQAGREAQDDRSATIEAQHLLLAIAQDQEPSTKKILATAGLDHPRLREALDREFEHSLNTVGVSKKNFDLTSYQPDPPTTVGASFKAALERSFTTNRKKDLRPAHVLLGVLQAEHGTVPRALELAGVNQQALVSRIGEALT
;
A
#
# COMPACT_ATOMS: atom_id res chain seq x y z
N MET A 1 -26.48 5.92 8.06
CA MET A 1 -25.94 5.09 6.96
C MET A 1 -24.47 5.43 6.77
N PRO A 2 -23.58 4.47 6.48
CA PRO A 2 -22.17 4.74 6.23
C PRO A 2 -22.01 5.63 4.99
N SER A 3 -21.10 6.61 5.06
CA SER A 3 -20.79 7.50 3.94
C SER A 3 -20.13 6.73 2.79
N THR A 4 -20.09 7.32 1.59
CA THR A 4 -19.37 6.73 0.45
C THR A 4 -17.90 6.47 0.78
N PHE A 5 -17.28 7.37 1.55
CA PHE A 5 -15.92 7.20 2.02
C PHE A 5 -15.79 6.05 3.02
N ASP A 6 -16.72 5.90 3.97
CA ASP A 6 -16.69 4.77 4.91
C ASP A 6 -16.81 3.42 4.18
N LYS A 7 -17.66 3.35 3.15
CA LYS A 7 -17.81 2.15 2.29
C LYS A 7 -16.53 1.85 1.50
N TYR A 8 -15.90 2.88 0.94
CA TYR A 8 -14.61 2.76 0.27
C TYR A 8 -13.54 2.22 1.24
N LEU A 9 -13.42 2.84 2.42
CA LEU A 9 -12.41 2.47 3.41
C LEU A 9 -12.58 1.02 3.88
N HIS A 10 -13.80 0.62 4.19
CA HIS A 10 -14.09 -0.76 4.58
C HIS A 10 -13.67 -1.76 3.48
N ARG A 11 -14.01 -1.47 2.23
CA ARG A 11 -13.69 -2.34 1.09
C ARG A 11 -12.19 -2.47 0.83
N ILE A 12 -11.42 -1.37 0.92
CA ILE A 12 -9.97 -1.44 0.73
C ILE A 12 -9.27 -2.14 1.90
N ILE A 13 -9.82 -2.09 3.11
CA ILE A 13 -9.28 -2.83 4.27
C ILE A 13 -9.48 -4.33 4.08
N GLU A 14 -10.67 -4.76 3.63
CA GLU A 14 -10.91 -6.17 3.31
C GLU A 14 -10.00 -6.66 2.18
N GLN A 15 -9.81 -5.84 1.15
CA GLN A 15 -8.85 -6.17 0.08
C GLN A 15 -7.43 -6.23 0.62
N ALA A 16 -7.00 -5.30 1.48
CA ALA A 16 -5.68 -5.33 2.10
C ALA A 16 -5.47 -6.57 2.96
N GLY A 17 -6.52 -7.10 3.60
CA GLY A 17 -6.48 -8.39 4.29
C GLY A 17 -6.16 -9.55 3.36
N ARG A 18 -6.75 -9.58 2.15
CA ARG A 18 -6.43 -10.57 1.12
C ARG A 18 -4.99 -10.40 0.59
N GLU A 19 -4.57 -9.17 0.33
CA GLU A 19 -3.18 -8.90 -0.09
C GLU A 19 -2.16 -9.34 0.97
N ALA A 20 -2.47 -9.16 2.25
CA ALA A 20 -1.64 -9.61 3.37
C ALA A 20 -1.61 -11.14 3.50
N GLN A 21 -2.74 -11.80 3.23
CA GLN A 21 -2.82 -13.26 3.20
C GLN A 21 -1.95 -13.84 2.07
N ASP A 22 -2.05 -13.25 0.87
CA ASP A 22 -1.24 -13.63 -0.30
C ASP A 22 0.25 -13.42 -0.03
N ASP A 23 0.60 -12.33 0.67
CA ASP A 23 1.97 -12.04 1.14
C ASP A 23 2.41 -12.89 2.34
N ARG A 24 1.52 -13.74 2.87
CA ARG A 24 1.70 -14.55 4.10
C ARG A 24 2.12 -13.72 5.31
N SER A 25 1.66 -12.48 5.39
CA SER A 25 1.94 -11.58 6.50
C SER A 25 1.02 -11.87 7.69
N ALA A 26 1.58 -11.82 8.90
CA ALA A 26 0.81 -11.95 10.15
C ALA A 26 -0.08 -10.73 10.45
N THR A 27 0.20 -9.58 9.81
CA THR A 27 -0.52 -8.31 10.00
C THR A 27 -0.82 -7.65 8.66
N ILE A 28 -1.87 -6.83 8.63
CA ILE A 28 -2.15 -5.94 7.50
C ILE A 28 -1.28 -4.69 7.65
N GLU A 29 -0.31 -4.50 6.76
CA GLU A 29 0.65 -3.39 6.73
C GLU A 29 0.34 -2.41 5.57
N ALA A 30 1.08 -1.30 5.51
CA ALA A 30 0.87 -0.24 4.53
C ALA A 30 1.03 -0.72 3.08
N GLN A 31 1.92 -1.67 2.79
CA GLN A 31 2.08 -2.22 1.45
C GLN A 31 0.85 -3.02 0.99
N HIS A 32 0.17 -3.71 1.91
CA HIS A 32 -1.07 -4.42 1.59
C HIS A 32 -2.20 -3.42 1.29
N LEU A 33 -2.23 -2.31 2.02
CA LEU A 33 -3.15 -1.21 1.72
C LEU A 33 -2.85 -0.56 0.36
N LEU A 34 -1.57 -0.37 0.02
CA LEU A 34 -1.15 0.16 -1.29
C LEU A 34 -1.60 -0.74 -2.44
N LEU A 35 -1.37 -2.05 -2.33
CA LEU A 35 -1.83 -3.03 -3.31
C LEU A 35 -3.35 -3.04 -3.43
N ALA A 36 -4.06 -3.00 -2.31
CA ALA A 36 -5.52 -2.93 -2.30
C ALA A 36 -6.06 -1.70 -3.04
N ILE A 37 -5.43 -0.54 -2.86
CA ILE A 37 -5.78 0.70 -3.58
C ILE A 37 -5.46 0.57 -5.08
N ALA A 38 -4.35 -0.06 -5.43
CA ALA A 38 -3.94 -0.25 -6.83
C ALA A 38 -4.82 -1.25 -7.60
N GLN A 39 -5.36 -2.27 -6.91
CA GLN A 39 -6.31 -3.23 -7.46
C GLN A 39 -7.70 -2.63 -7.63
N ASP A 40 -8.02 -1.60 -6.85
CA ASP A 40 -9.32 -0.99 -6.83
C ASP A 40 -9.66 -0.23 -8.13
N GLN A 41 -10.95 -0.15 -8.45
CA GLN A 41 -11.48 0.58 -9.60
C GLN A 41 -11.86 2.03 -9.26
N GLU A 42 -11.43 2.56 -8.12
CA GLU A 42 -11.66 3.97 -7.80
C GLU A 42 -10.91 4.86 -8.80
N PRO A 43 -11.61 5.69 -9.60
CA PRO A 43 -10.98 6.37 -10.72
C PRO A 43 -9.86 7.34 -10.35
N SER A 44 -9.95 8.00 -9.19
CA SER A 44 -8.97 9.03 -8.80
C SER A 44 -7.62 8.41 -8.44
N THR A 45 -7.58 7.39 -7.59
CA THR A 45 -6.35 6.69 -7.19
C THR A 45 -5.76 5.91 -8.36
N LYS A 46 -6.60 5.23 -9.14
CA LYS A 46 -6.18 4.47 -10.32
C LYS A 46 -5.49 5.37 -11.35
N LYS A 47 -6.08 6.52 -11.67
CA LYS A 47 -5.49 7.48 -12.62
C LYS A 47 -4.16 8.01 -12.11
N ILE A 48 -4.09 8.38 -10.82
CA ILE A 48 -2.87 8.90 -10.21
C ILE A 48 -1.73 7.88 -10.28
N LEU A 49 -1.97 6.64 -9.85
CA LEU A 49 -0.97 5.57 -9.91
C LEU A 49 -0.52 5.30 -11.35
N ALA A 50 -1.46 5.23 -12.29
CA ALA A 50 -1.15 5.01 -13.70
C ALA A 50 -0.25 6.11 -14.30
N THR A 51 -0.39 7.38 -13.86
CA THR A 51 0.51 8.46 -14.32
C THR A 51 1.96 8.30 -13.84
N ALA A 52 2.19 7.48 -12.82
CA ALA A 52 3.51 7.10 -12.35
C ALA A 52 3.99 5.75 -12.91
N GLY A 53 3.24 5.16 -13.85
CA GLY A 53 3.53 3.82 -14.37
C GLY A 53 3.27 2.70 -13.37
N LEU A 54 2.47 2.97 -12.34
CA LEU A 54 2.11 2.02 -11.30
C LEU A 54 0.71 1.45 -11.53
N ASP A 55 0.62 0.14 -11.46
CA ASP A 55 -0.60 -0.65 -11.30
C ASP A 55 -0.35 -1.73 -10.24
N HIS A 56 -1.35 -2.56 -9.95
CA HIS A 56 -1.21 -3.64 -8.97
C HIS A 56 -0.06 -4.60 -9.31
N PRO A 57 0.06 -5.16 -10.54
CA PRO A 57 1.19 -6.02 -10.90
C PRO A 57 2.56 -5.37 -10.71
N ARG A 58 2.74 -4.12 -11.14
CA ARG A 58 4.02 -3.39 -10.99
C ARG A 58 4.37 -3.13 -9.54
N LEU A 59 3.38 -2.81 -8.71
CA LEU A 59 3.58 -2.64 -7.28
C LEU A 59 3.92 -3.96 -6.58
N ARG A 60 3.26 -5.07 -6.93
CA ARG A 60 3.61 -6.39 -6.42
C ARG A 60 5.05 -6.74 -6.75
N GLU A 61 5.43 -6.59 -8.02
CA GLU A 61 6.80 -6.88 -8.47
C GLU A 61 7.83 -6.02 -7.71
N ALA A 62 7.54 -4.75 -7.49
CA ALA A 62 8.41 -3.85 -6.75
C ALA A 62 8.57 -4.26 -5.27
N LEU A 63 7.49 -4.70 -4.62
CA LEU A 63 7.50 -5.20 -3.25
C LEU A 63 8.27 -6.54 -3.15
N ASP A 64 8.11 -7.43 -4.13
CA ASP A 64 8.87 -8.67 -4.20
C ASP A 64 10.37 -8.42 -4.32
N ARG A 65 10.78 -7.47 -5.17
CA ARG A 65 12.18 -7.04 -5.31
C ARG A 65 12.71 -6.41 -4.01
N GLU A 66 11.91 -5.61 -3.33
CA GLU A 66 12.28 -5.00 -2.04
C GLU A 66 12.54 -6.06 -0.98
N PHE A 67 11.65 -7.05 -0.88
CA PHE A 67 11.78 -8.12 0.08
C PHE A 67 13.02 -8.99 -0.22
N GLU A 68 13.26 -9.34 -1.49
CA GLU A 68 14.49 -10.04 -1.90
C GLU A 68 15.75 -9.23 -1.61
N HIS A 69 15.74 -7.94 -1.90
CA HIS A 69 16.86 -7.05 -1.61
C HIS A 69 17.16 -6.98 -0.10
N SER A 70 16.12 -6.87 0.73
CA SER A 70 16.24 -6.88 2.19
C SER A 70 16.85 -8.18 2.72
N LEU A 71 16.44 -9.34 2.20
CA LEU A 71 17.02 -10.64 2.58
C LEU A 71 18.48 -10.79 2.13
N ASN A 72 18.77 -10.39 0.88
CA ASN A 72 20.12 -10.51 0.32
C ASN A 72 21.14 -9.67 1.11
N THR A 73 20.70 -8.54 1.67
CA THR A 73 21.54 -7.66 2.52
C THR A 73 22.10 -8.39 3.75
N VAL A 74 21.41 -9.41 4.26
CA VAL A 74 21.86 -10.26 5.38
C VAL A 74 22.33 -11.65 4.93
N GLY A 75 22.58 -11.83 3.62
CA GLY A 75 23.08 -13.08 3.05
C GLY A 75 22.03 -14.19 2.91
N VAL A 76 20.73 -13.87 3.02
CA VAL A 76 19.63 -14.83 2.88
C VAL A 76 19.06 -14.75 1.46
N SER A 77 18.87 -15.90 0.80
CA SER A 77 18.21 -15.98 -0.51
C SER A 77 16.93 -16.80 -0.42
N LYS A 78 15.83 -16.31 -1.01
CA LYS A 78 14.56 -17.06 -1.14
C LYS A 78 14.76 -18.45 -1.76
N LYS A 79 15.67 -18.57 -2.74
CA LYS A 79 15.93 -19.82 -3.47
C LYS A 79 16.44 -20.96 -2.59
N ASN A 80 16.97 -20.64 -1.40
CA ASN A 80 17.54 -21.62 -0.48
C ASN A 80 16.47 -22.29 0.40
N PHE A 81 15.22 -21.81 0.38
CA PHE A 81 14.14 -22.29 1.23
C PHE A 81 12.90 -22.61 0.40
N ASP A 82 12.35 -23.82 0.57
CA ASP A 82 11.05 -24.17 0.01
C ASP A 82 9.93 -23.77 0.98
N LEU A 83 9.27 -22.65 0.69
CA LEU A 83 8.27 -22.02 1.57
C LEU A 83 6.82 -22.28 1.13
N THR A 84 6.56 -23.25 0.23
CA THR A 84 5.27 -23.37 -0.45
C THR A 84 4.15 -24.06 0.34
N SER A 85 4.39 -24.55 1.55
CA SER A 85 3.45 -25.45 2.24
C SER A 85 2.45 -24.78 3.19
N TYR A 86 2.63 -23.51 3.56
CA TYR A 86 1.73 -22.83 4.50
C TYR A 86 0.85 -21.80 3.80
N GLN A 87 -0.47 -21.94 3.99
CA GLN A 87 -1.48 -20.96 3.63
C GLN A 87 -2.16 -20.45 4.90
N PRO A 88 -1.80 -19.24 5.38
CA PRO A 88 -2.45 -18.64 6.54
C PRO A 88 -3.89 -18.21 6.20
N ASP A 89 -4.73 -18.14 7.22
CA ASP A 89 -5.99 -17.38 7.16
C ASP A 89 -5.69 -15.87 6.98
N PRO A 90 -6.63 -15.07 6.44
CA PRO A 90 -6.44 -13.63 6.36
C PRO A 90 -6.17 -13.03 7.74
N PRO A 91 -5.13 -12.20 7.89
CA PRO A 91 -4.85 -11.55 9.16
C PRO A 91 -5.97 -10.55 9.50
N THR A 92 -6.41 -10.56 10.76
CA THR A 92 -7.43 -9.63 11.27
C THR A 92 -6.83 -8.41 11.97
N THR A 93 -5.51 -8.42 12.20
CA THR A 93 -4.81 -7.37 12.94
C THR A 93 -4.09 -6.43 11.99
N VAL A 94 -4.29 -5.13 12.19
CA VAL A 94 -3.55 -4.08 11.48
C VAL A 94 -2.22 -3.79 12.17
N GLY A 95 -1.18 -3.71 11.36
CA GLY A 95 0.19 -3.43 11.76
C GLY A 95 0.48 -1.95 11.98
N ALA A 96 1.70 -1.66 12.44
CA ALA A 96 2.11 -0.30 12.77
C ALA A 96 2.16 0.62 11.54
N SER A 97 2.65 0.11 10.40
CA SER A 97 2.77 0.93 9.19
C SER A 97 1.41 1.28 8.60
N PHE A 98 0.44 0.36 8.70
CA PHE A 98 -0.94 0.58 8.30
C PHE A 98 -1.59 1.69 9.14
N LYS A 99 -1.46 1.63 10.48
CA LYS A 99 -1.99 2.65 11.39
C LYS A 99 -1.39 4.02 11.07
N ALA A 100 -0.07 4.08 10.92
CA ALA A 100 0.63 5.32 10.59
C ALA A 100 0.17 5.89 9.23
N ALA A 101 -0.11 5.04 8.24
CA ALA A 101 -0.67 5.49 6.96
C ALA A 101 -2.06 6.13 7.12
N LEU A 102 -2.95 5.52 7.90
CA LEU A 102 -4.28 6.09 8.17
C LEU A 102 -4.21 7.38 8.99
N GLU A 103 -3.33 7.45 9.99
CA GLU A 103 -3.09 8.67 10.76
C GLU A 103 -2.69 9.83 9.83
N ARG A 104 -1.72 9.62 8.95
CA ARG A 104 -1.32 10.62 7.93
C ARG A 104 -2.47 11.01 7.00
N SER A 105 -3.28 10.03 6.59
CA SER A 105 -4.41 10.24 5.68
C SER A 105 -5.45 11.21 6.24
N PHE A 106 -5.63 11.25 7.56
CA PHE A 106 -6.77 11.92 8.19
C PHE A 106 -6.38 13.17 9.00
N THR A 107 -5.09 13.38 9.27
CA THR A 107 -4.63 14.45 10.16
C THR A 107 -4.98 15.86 9.66
N THR A 108 -4.98 16.09 8.35
CA THR A 108 -5.09 17.43 7.76
C THR A 108 -6.49 17.83 7.30
N ASN A 109 -7.45 16.90 7.30
CA ASN A 109 -8.76 17.10 6.67
C ASN A 109 -9.90 16.71 7.60
N ARG A 110 -11.05 17.41 7.50
CA ARG A 110 -12.25 17.03 8.24
C ARG A 110 -12.79 15.73 7.64
N LYS A 111 -13.43 14.89 8.48
CA LYS A 111 -13.98 13.60 8.07
C LYS A 111 -14.88 13.67 6.82
N LYS A 112 -15.67 14.74 6.68
CA LYS A 112 -16.58 14.95 5.55
C LYS A 112 -15.87 15.26 4.22
N ASP A 113 -14.63 15.70 4.27
CA ASP A 113 -13.82 16.10 3.11
C ASP A 113 -12.83 14.99 2.70
N LEU A 114 -12.83 13.86 3.44
CA LEU A 114 -12.01 12.70 3.14
C LEU A 114 -12.43 12.04 1.83
N ARG A 115 -11.41 11.62 1.08
CA ARG A 115 -11.50 11.06 -0.27
C ARG A 115 -10.52 9.90 -0.39
N PRO A 116 -10.76 8.94 -1.28
CA PRO A 116 -9.83 7.85 -1.59
C PRO A 116 -8.36 8.27 -1.75
N ALA A 117 -8.12 9.37 -2.48
CA ALA A 117 -6.79 9.91 -2.69
C ALA A 117 -6.07 10.37 -1.40
N HIS A 118 -6.77 10.72 -0.32
CA HIS A 118 -6.14 11.00 0.98
C HIS A 118 -5.54 9.73 1.61
N VAL A 119 -6.19 8.57 1.41
CA VAL A 119 -5.65 7.30 1.91
C VAL A 119 -4.38 6.93 1.14
N LEU A 120 -4.41 7.08 -0.19
CA LEU A 120 -3.23 6.91 -1.03
C LEU A 120 -2.10 7.85 -0.62
N LEU A 121 -2.42 9.13 -0.37
CA LEU A 121 -1.45 10.12 0.11
C LEU A 121 -0.80 9.68 1.43
N GLY A 122 -1.59 9.26 2.42
CA GLY A 122 -1.06 8.85 3.72
C GLY A 122 -0.15 7.63 3.64
N VAL A 123 -0.43 6.68 2.73
CA VAL A 123 0.47 5.54 2.44
C VAL A 123 1.78 6.02 1.81
N LEU A 124 1.70 6.88 0.79
CA LEU A 124 2.86 7.36 0.03
C LEU A 124 3.70 8.41 0.76
N GLN A 125 3.22 8.96 1.89
CA GLN A 125 3.98 9.89 2.72
C GLN A 125 4.90 9.19 3.74
N ALA A 126 5.00 7.86 3.72
CA ALA A 126 5.97 7.16 4.54
C ALA A 126 7.41 7.54 4.14
N GLU A 127 8.18 8.10 5.07
CA GLU A 127 9.58 8.48 4.84
C GLU A 127 10.51 7.26 4.74
N HIS A 128 10.20 6.21 5.50
CA HIS A 128 10.98 4.98 5.58
C HIS A 128 10.07 3.75 5.59
N GLY A 129 10.64 2.59 5.25
CA GLY A 129 9.96 1.29 5.28
C GLY A 129 9.85 0.64 3.91
N THR A 130 8.99 -0.37 3.82
CA THR A 130 8.80 -1.20 2.61
C THR A 130 8.26 -0.40 1.44
N VAL A 131 7.21 0.42 1.64
CA VAL A 131 6.60 1.21 0.56
C VAL A 131 7.61 2.16 -0.12
N PRO A 132 8.30 3.08 0.58
CA PRO A 132 9.25 3.98 -0.08
C PRO A 132 10.39 3.23 -0.78
N ARG A 133 10.94 2.17 -0.18
CA ARG A 133 12.01 1.35 -0.79
C ARG A 133 11.52 0.61 -2.03
N ALA A 134 10.31 0.08 -2.03
CA ALA A 134 9.73 -0.57 -3.20
C ALA A 134 9.51 0.42 -4.36
N LEU A 135 9.04 1.64 -4.06
CA LEU A 135 8.89 2.69 -5.07
C LEU A 135 10.24 3.10 -5.67
N GLU A 136 11.27 3.23 -4.85
CA GLU A 136 12.64 3.49 -5.30
C GLU A 136 13.15 2.39 -6.24
N LEU A 137 12.98 1.12 -5.85
CA LEU A 137 13.31 -0.05 -6.69
C LEU A 137 12.43 -0.18 -7.94
N ALA A 138 11.30 0.53 -8.01
CA ALA A 138 10.47 0.65 -9.21
C ALA A 138 10.87 1.85 -10.09
N GLY A 139 11.86 2.66 -9.67
CA GLY A 139 12.26 3.88 -10.36
C GLY A 139 11.23 5.01 -10.24
N VAL A 140 10.32 4.94 -9.26
CA VAL A 140 9.27 5.94 -9.06
C VAL A 140 9.77 7.04 -8.13
N ASN A 141 9.67 8.29 -8.59
CA ASN A 141 9.88 9.45 -7.73
C ASN A 141 8.68 9.64 -6.79
N GLN A 142 8.81 9.13 -5.56
CA GLN A 142 7.78 9.21 -4.52
C GLN A 142 7.36 10.65 -4.21
N GLN A 143 8.32 11.58 -4.10
CA GLN A 143 8.02 12.98 -3.79
C GLN A 143 7.17 13.62 -4.88
N ALA A 144 7.52 13.41 -6.15
CA ALA A 144 6.74 13.90 -7.29
C ALA A 144 5.32 13.33 -7.30
N LEU A 145 5.16 12.05 -6.93
CA LEU A 145 3.85 11.41 -6.82
C LEU A 145 3.02 12.00 -5.67
N VAL A 146 3.62 12.22 -4.50
CA VAL A 146 2.99 12.87 -3.34
C VAL A 146 2.54 14.28 -3.68
N SER A 147 3.39 15.09 -4.34
CA SER A 147 3.04 16.44 -4.79
C SER A 147 1.83 16.43 -5.73
N ARG A 148 1.82 15.54 -6.73
CA ARG A 148 0.71 15.40 -7.69
C ARG A 148 -0.62 15.05 -7.00
N ILE A 149 -0.58 14.21 -5.96
CA ILE A 149 -1.78 13.87 -5.19
C ILE A 149 -2.27 15.10 -4.41
N GLY A 150 -1.36 15.85 -3.78
CA GLY A 150 -1.69 17.08 -3.08
C GLY A 150 -2.36 18.12 -3.99
N GLU A 151 -1.86 18.30 -5.20
CA GLU A 151 -2.45 19.17 -6.23
C GLU A 151 -3.86 18.69 -6.63
N ALA A 152 -4.07 17.39 -6.81
CA ALA A 152 -5.38 16.83 -7.14
C ALA A 152 -6.40 16.89 -5.99
N LEU A 153 -5.92 17.12 -4.76
CA LEU A 153 -6.73 17.26 -3.56
C LEU A 153 -7.04 18.72 -3.22
N THR A 154 -6.45 19.71 -3.89
CA THR A 154 -6.78 21.13 -3.72
C THR A 154 -7.98 21.51 -4.58
#